data_AF-A0A7C4AH22-F1
#
_entry.id   AF-A0A7C4AH22-F1
#
_cell.length_a   1.000
_cell.length_b   1.000
_cell.length_c   1.000
_cell.angle_alpha   90.00
_cell.angle_beta   90.00
_cell.angle_gamma   90.00
#
_symmetry.space_group_name_H-M   'P 1'
#
loop_
_entity.id
_entity.type
_entity.pdbx_description
1 polymer ?
#
loop_
_entity_poly.entity_id
_entity_poly.type
_entity_poly.pdbx_seq_one_letter_code
_entity_poly.pdbx_strand_id
1 'polypeptide(L)' 'ISPEPYGFGVVENDSKFRDFVNLALMEMWEKGEYQKVYEKWFGKATKNYIPLTWTMEIWP' A
#
# COMPACT_ATOMS: atom_id res chain seq x y z
N ILE A 1 18.52 2.43 -6.25
CA ILE A 1 17.25 1.69 -6.25
C ILE A 1 16.33 2.46 -7.18
N SER A 2 15.85 1.81 -8.25
CA SER A 2 14.87 2.40 -9.16
C SER A 2 13.52 2.48 -8.44
N PRO A 3 12.67 3.49 -8.69
CA PRO A 3 11.29 3.44 -8.20
C PRO A 3 10.57 2.29 -8.92
N GLU A 4 10.39 1.18 -8.20
CA GLU A 4 9.66 -0.01 -8.66
C GLU A 4 8.31 -0.04 -7.92
N PRO A 5 7.27 0.64 -8.44
CA PRO A 5 5.97 0.64 -7.79
C PRO A 5 5.38 -0.77 -7.83
N TYR A 6 5.05 -1.30 -6.66
CA TYR A 6 4.34 -2.57 -6.53
C TYR A 6 2.84 -2.34 -6.59
N GLY A 7 2.13 -3.18 -7.35
CA GLY A 7 0.66 -3.17 -7.45
C GLY A 7 0.07 -4.55 -7.18
N PHE A 8 -1.23 -4.59 -6.89
CA PHE A 8 -1.99 -5.83 -6.81
C PHE A 8 -2.49 -6.22 -8.20
N GLY A 9 -2.07 -7.39 -8.69
CA GLY A 9 -2.68 -8.00 -9.86
C GLY A 9 -4.10 -8.46 -9.54
N VAL A 10 -5.07 -8.04 -10.34
CA VAL A 10 -6.49 -8.39 -10.21
C VAL A 10 -7.01 -8.96 -11.53
N VAL A 11 -8.22 -9.51 -11.52
CA VAL A 11 -8.85 -10.08 -12.72
C VAL A 11 -9.03 -8.99 -13.79
N GLU A 12 -8.66 -9.32 -15.03
CA GLU A 12 -8.80 -8.40 -16.15
C GLU A 12 -10.29 -8.06 -16.39
N ASN A 13 -10.57 -6.81 -16.80
CA ASN A 13 -11.90 -6.27 -17.07
C ASN A 13 -12.90 -6.28 -15.89
N ASP A 14 -12.46 -6.58 -14.66
CA ASP A 14 -13.26 -6.39 -13.45
C ASP A 14 -12.93 -5.06 -12.77
N SER A 15 -13.49 -3.97 -13.31
CA SER A 15 -13.28 -2.64 -12.75
C SER A 15 -13.82 -2.50 -11.33
N LYS A 16 -14.94 -3.14 -11.01
CA LYS A 16 -15.55 -3.05 -9.67
C LYS A 16 -14.63 -3.63 -8.60
N PHE A 17 -14.02 -4.79 -8.88
CA PHE A 17 -13.09 -5.39 -7.94
C PHE A 17 -11.80 -4.59 -7.81
N ARG A 18 -11.24 -4.11 -8.92
CA ARG A 18 -10.08 -3.22 -8.90
C ARG A 18 -10.35 -1.96 -8.06
N ASP A 19 -11.50 -1.32 -8.26
CA ASP A 19 -11.85 -0.09 -7.56
C ASP A 19 -12.08 -0.36 -6.06
N PHE A 20 -12.68 -1.51 -5.70
CA PHE A 20 -12.78 -1.96 -4.31
C PHE A 20 -11.40 -2.10 -3.65
N VAL A 21 -10.45 -2.75 -4.31
CA VAL A 21 -9.08 -2.93 -3.78
C VAL A 21 -8.38 -1.57 -3.61
N ASN A 22 -8.49 -0.68 -4.60
CA ASN A 22 -7.89 0.66 -4.53
C ASN A 22 -8.46 1.48 -3.37
N LEU A 23 -9.80 1.52 -3.24
CA LEU A 23 -10.47 2.26 -2.17
C LEU A 23 -10.11 1.70 -0.79
N ALA A 24 -10.05 0.38 -0.64
CA ALA A 24 -9.64 -0.25 0.62
C ALA A 24 -8.20 0.14 1.03
N LEU A 25 -7.27 0.18 0.07
CA LEU A 25 -5.89 0.60 0.33
C LEU A 25 -5.79 2.07 0.73
N MET A 26 -6.55 2.94 0.06
CA MET A 26 -6.62 4.38 0.38
C MET A 26 -7.23 4.59 1.78
N GLU A 27 -8.32 3.91 2.10
CA GLU A 27 -8.94 3.96 3.43
C GLU A 27 -7.99 3.47 4.53
N MET A 28 -7.26 2.37 4.30
CA MET A 28 -6.24 1.88 5.22
C MET A 28 -5.11 2.89 5.43
N TRP A 29 -4.70 3.59 4.37
CA TRP A 29 -3.67 4.62 4.45
C TRP A 29 -4.14 5.82 5.29
N GLU A 30 -5.34 6.32 5.03
CA GLU A 30 -5.96 7.43 5.78
C GLU A 30 -6.16 7.09 7.26
N LYS A 31 -6.53 5.85 7.57
CA LYS A 31 -6.73 5.37 8.94
C LYS A 31 -5.44 5.00 9.68
N GLY A 32 -4.28 5.06 9.01
CA GLY A 32 -3.01 4.68 9.60
C GLY A 32 -2.77 3.16 9.68
N GLU A 33 -3.68 2.34 9.15
CA GLU A 33 -3.59 0.88 9.19
C GLU A 33 -2.50 0.35 8.27
N TYR A 34 -2.32 0.97 7.11
CA TYR A 34 -1.24 0.64 6.20
C TYR A 34 0.13 0.73 6.89
N GLN A 35 0.37 1.83 7.61
CA GLN A 35 1.60 2.13 8.33
C GLN A 35 1.84 1.12 9.46
N LYS A 36 0.79 0.67 10.15
CA LYS A 36 0.89 -0.40 11.17
C LYS A 36 1.34 -1.72 10.55
N VAL A 37 0.77 -2.10 9.41
CA VAL A 37 1.18 -3.31 8.68
C VAL A 37 2.61 -3.17 8.16
N TYR A 38 2.96 -2.00 7.64
CA TYR A 38 4.30 -1.72 7.14
C TYR A 38 5.35 -1.82 8.26
N GLU A 39 5.11 -1.18 9.42
CA GLU A 39 6.00 -1.24 10.59
C GLU A 39 6.20 -2.67 11.09
N LYS A 40 5.15 -3.51 11.07
CA LYS A 40 5.25 -4.91 11.47
C LYS A 40 6.28 -5.70 10.65
N TRP A 41 6.39 -5.44 9.35
CA TRP A 41 7.24 -6.22 8.44
C TRP A 41 8.57 -5.53 8.11
N PHE A 42 8.57 -4.21 7.98
CA PHE A 42 9.68 -3.39 7.51
C PHE A 42 10.11 -2.30 8.50
N GLY A 43 9.54 -2.28 9.70
CA GLY A 43 9.87 -1.30 10.75
C GLY A 43 11.31 -1.40 11.26
N LYS A 44 11.74 -0.40 12.03
CA LYS A 44 13.13 -0.28 12.53
C LYS A 44 13.58 -1.46 13.38
N ALA A 45 12.63 -2.18 13.97
CA ALA A 45 12.88 -3.35 14.79
C ALA A 45 13.07 -4.65 13.98
N THR A 46 12.81 -4.65 12.67
CA THR A 46 12.92 -5.86 11.84
C THR A 46 14.29 -5.96 11.16
N LYS A 47 14.69 -7.18 10.80
CA LYS A 47 15.91 -7.42 10.01
C LYS A 47 15.85 -6.84 8.60
N ASN A 48 14.63 -6.55 8.13
CA ASN A 48 14.33 -6.09 6.78
C ASN A 48 13.90 -4.62 6.82
N TYR A 49 14.59 -3.80 7.62
CA TYR A 49 14.22 -2.40 7.78
C TYR A 49 14.28 -1.66 6.44
N ILE A 50 13.14 -1.14 6.02
CA ILE A 50 13.00 -0.25 4.87
C ILE A 50 12.20 0.96 5.35
N PRO A 51 12.71 2.19 5.22
CA PRO A 51 11.95 3.35 5.67
C PRO A 51 10.77 3.63 4.73
N LEU A 52 9.58 3.85 5.31
CA LEU A 52 8.41 4.35 4.58
C LEU A 52 8.59 5.85 4.27
N THR A 53 9.18 6.17 3.11
CA THR A 53 9.50 7.55 2.71
C THR A 53 8.52 8.15 1.70
N TRP A 54 7.66 7.33 1.10
CA TRP A 54 6.66 7.78 0.14
C TRP A 54 5.31 7.98 0.81
N THR A 55 4.41 8.70 0.12
CA THR A 55 3.04 8.97 0.56
C THR A 55 2.08 8.44 -0.50
N MET A 56 1.03 7.73 -0.08
CA MET A 56 0.01 7.24 -1.01
C MET A 56 -0.72 8.42 -1.65
N GLU A 57 -0.86 8.35 -2.97
CA GLU A 57 -1.74 9.25 -3.69
C GLU A 57 -3.18 8.83 -3.47
N ILE A 58 -3.99 9.76 -2.96
CA ILE A 58 -5.43 9.55 -2.71
C ILE A 58 -6.20 10.21 -3.84
N TRP A 59 -7.04 9.42 -4.50
CA TRP A 59 -7.85 9.84 -5.63
C TRP A 59 -9.31 10.03 -5.21
N PRO A 60 -10.02 11.03 -5.76
CA PRO A 60 -11.43 11.27 -5.49
C PRO A 60 -12.36 10.18 -6.06
#